data_AF-A0A7D5N4U8-F1
#
_entry.id   AF-A0A7D5N4U8-F1
#
_cell.length_a   1.000
_cell.length_b   1.000
_cell.length_c   1.000
_cell.angle_alpha   90.00
_cell.angle_beta   90.00
_cell.angle_gamma   90.00
#
_symmetry.space_group_name_H-M   'P 1'
#
loop_
_entity.id
_entity.type
_entity.pdbx_description
1 polymer ?
#
loop_
_entity_poly.entity_id
_entity_poly.type
_entity_poly.pdbx_seq_one_letter_code
_entity_poly.pdbx_strand_id
1 'polypeptide(L)'
;MNHQIQLFLLFLPPIAFLYSAVGHGGASGYLALMAILNFAPDTMKPLALILNMSVSLVAFIAFYSKQAFSWPLFLTLIGASIPSAFLGGRFQIDPQVYRIALGVLLVIPALRLAVSV
;
A
#
# COMPACT_ATOMS: atom_id res chain seq x y z
N MET A 1 -2.73 17.47 -19.15
CA MET A 1 -1.79 16.35 -18.91
C MET A 1 -0.47 16.81 -18.28
N ASN A 2 0.31 17.71 -18.90
CA ASN A 2 1.60 18.15 -18.31
C ASN A 2 1.47 18.79 -16.92
N HIS A 3 0.49 19.66 -16.69
CA HIS A 3 0.29 20.28 -15.38
C HIS A 3 -0.12 19.29 -14.27
N GLN A 4 -0.94 18.28 -14.59
CA GLN A 4 -1.34 17.25 -13.62
C GLN A 4 -0.13 16.44 -13.16
N ILE A 5 0.75 16.05 -14.10
CA ILE A 5 1.97 15.31 -13.79
C ILE A 5 2.95 16.16 -12.98
N GLN A 6 3.12 17.44 -13.33
CA GLN A 6 3.96 18.36 -12.57
C GLN A 6 3.48 18.53 -11.12
N LEU A 7 2.18 18.75 -10.92
CA LEU A 7 1.59 18.83 -9.59
C LEU A 7 1.72 17.51 -8.84
N PHE A 8 1.50 16.38 -9.52
CA PHE A 8 1.68 15.06 -8.92
C PHE A 8 3.11 14.87 -8.42
N LEU A 9 4.12 15.17 -9.24
CA LEU A 9 5.54 15.05 -8.87
C LEU A 9 5.94 16.01 -7.74
N LEU A 10 5.30 17.17 -7.64
CA LEU A 10 5.57 18.13 -6.57
C LEU A 10 5.05 17.63 -5.22
N PHE A 11 3.84 17.06 -5.19
CA PHE A 11 3.20 16.62 -3.94
C PHE A 11 3.50 15.17 -3.55
N LEU A 12 3.98 14.34 -4.49
CA LEU A 12 4.30 12.94 -4.25
C LEU A 12 5.38 12.75 -3.15
N PRO A 13 6.54 13.43 -3.18
CA PRO A 13 7.60 13.23 -2.18
C PRO A 13 7.18 13.48 -0.73
N PRO A 14 6.52 14.61 -0.37
CA PRO A 14 6.11 14.82 1.02
C PRO A 14 5.07 13.80 1.48
N ILE A 15 4.12 13.41 0.62
CA ILE A 15 3.14 12.36 0.94
C ILE A 15 3.86 11.03 1.18
N ALA A 16 4.82 10.68 0.31
CA ALA A 16 5.57 9.44 0.42
C ALA A 16 6.43 9.38 1.68
N PHE A 17 7.05 10.49 2.03
CA PHE A 17 7.83 10.62 3.24
C PHE A 17 6.97 10.44 4.49
N LEU A 18 5.86 11.18 4.59
CA LEU A 18 4.96 11.12 5.75
C LEU A 18 4.36 9.72 5.95
N TYR A 19 3.97 9.06 4.86
CA TYR A 19 3.34 7.75 4.95
C TYR A 19 4.35 6.63 5.25
N SER A 20 5.57 6.74 4.72
CA SER A 20 6.65 5.80 5.05
C SER A 20 7.17 5.98 6.49
N ALA A 21 7.07 7.18 7.07
CA ALA A 21 7.43 7.43 8.47
C ALA A 21 6.57 6.63 9.47
N VAL A 22 5.32 6.31 9.13
CA VAL A 22 4.44 5.44 9.93
C VAL A 22 4.66 3.96 9.60
N GLY A 23 5.51 3.64 8.63
CA GLY A 23 5.82 2.28 8.21
C GLY A 23 4.89 1.71 7.14
N HIS A 24 4.04 2.53 6.53
CA HIS A 24 3.18 2.08 5.44
C HIS A 24 3.74 2.46 4.06
N GLY A 25 3.43 1.65 3.03
CA GLY A 25 3.97 1.80 1.67
C GLY A 25 3.42 2.96 0.83
N GLY A 26 2.44 3.74 1.30
CA GLY A 26 1.93 4.94 0.61
C GLY A 26 0.56 4.83 -0.04
N ALA A 27 -0.11 3.67 0.10
CA ALA A 27 -1.23 3.26 -0.75
C ALA A 27 -2.37 4.28 -0.90
N SER A 28 -2.94 4.77 0.21
CA SER A 28 -4.11 5.65 0.18
C SER A 28 -3.75 7.10 -0.23
N GLY A 29 -2.56 7.58 0.15
CA GLY A 29 -2.12 8.95 -0.10
C GLY A 29 -1.96 9.27 -1.59
N TYR A 30 -1.29 8.41 -2.35
CA TYR A 30 -1.11 8.66 -3.80
C TYR A 30 -2.40 8.43 -4.59
N LEU A 31 -3.23 7.48 -4.18
CA LEU A 31 -4.56 7.27 -4.79
C LEU A 31 -5.46 8.49 -4.58
N ALA A 32 -5.44 9.10 -3.38
CA ALA A 32 -6.15 10.34 -3.12
C ALA A 32 -5.62 11.50 -3.98
N LEU A 33 -4.29 11.66 -4.06
CA LEU A 33 -3.68 12.69 -4.90
C LEU A 33 -4.04 12.50 -6.39
N MET A 34 -3.95 11.26 -6.90
CA MET A 34 -4.33 10.92 -8.28
C MET A 34 -5.82 11.17 -8.54
N ALA A 35 -6.70 10.90 -7.57
CA ALA A 35 -8.13 11.18 -7.68
C ALA A 35 -8.41 12.69 -7.76
N ILE A 36 -7.78 13.49 -6.89
CA ILE A 36 -7.91 14.96 -6.89
C ILE A 36 -7.40 15.56 -8.20
N LEU A 37 -6.29 15.04 -8.72
CA LEU A 37 -5.71 15.47 -10.00
C LEU A 37 -6.41 14.87 -11.22
N ASN A 38 -7.49 14.10 -11.03
CA ASN A 38 -8.34 13.54 -12.07
C ASN A 38 -7.60 12.60 -13.03
N PHE A 39 -6.77 11.70 -12.49
CA PHE A 39 -6.14 10.62 -13.24
C PHE A 39 -7.17 9.56 -13.63
N ALA A 40 -6.98 8.92 -14.78
CA ALA A 40 -7.85 7.84 -15.23
C ALA A 40 -7.74 6.61 -14.29
N PRO A 41 -8.85 5.97 -13.89
CA PRO A 41 -8.83 4.81 -12.98
C PRO A 41 -7.93 3.65 -13.45
N ASP A 42 -7.81 3.48 -14.77
CA ASP A 42 -6.99 2.43 -15.39
C ASP A 42 -5.49 2.66 -15.18
N THR A 43 -5.05 3.91 -15.02
CA THR A 43 -3.65 4.24 -14.74
C THR A 43 -3.37 4.31 -13.24
N MET A 44 -4.38 4.64 -12.42
CA MET A 44 -4.23 4.78 -10.96
C MET A 44 -3.76 3.48 -10.29
N LYS A 45 -4.39 2.34 -10.59
CA LYS A 45 -4.05 1.04 -9.98
C LYS A 45 -2.60 0.61 -10.23
N PRO A 46 -2.11 0.54 -11.48
CA PRO A 46 -0.73 0.14 -11.74
C PRO A 46 0.28 1.15 -11.19
N LEU A 47 0.02 2.46 -11.27
CA LEU A 47 0.89 3.49 -10.68
C LEU A 47 0.98 3.34 -9.15
N ALA A 48 -0.14 3.16 -8.46
CA ALA A 48 -0.16 2.96 -7.02
C ALA A 48 0.63 1.71 -6.60
N LEU A 49 0.52 0.61 -7.36
CA LEU A 49 1.29 -0.61 -7.11
C LEU A 49 2.79 -0.39 -7.22
N ILE A 50 3.25 0.27 -8.30
CA ILE A 50 4.66 0.57 -8.51
C ILE A 50 5.19 1.44 -7.38
N LEU A 51 4.49 2.54 -7.05
CA LEU A 51 4.89 3.46 -6.00
C LEU A 51 4.97 2.77 -4.63
N ASN A 52 3.99 1.94 -4.29
CA ASN A 52 4.00 1.18 -3.05
C ASN A 52 5.19 0.22 -2.98
N MET A 53 5.51 -0.46 -4.08
CA MET A 53 6.65 -1.37 -4.14
C MET A 53 7.97 -0.61 -3.99
N SER A 54 8.11 0.57 -4.63
CA SER A 54 9.30 1.41 -4.50
C SER A 54 9.53 1.88 -3.07
N VAL A 55 8.51 2.42 -2.39
CA VAL A 55 8.64 2.93 -1.01
C VAL A 55 8.88 1.79 -0.02
N SER A 56 8.18 0.67 -0.19
CA SER A 56 8.39 -0.51 0.66
C SER A 56 9.79 -1.11 0.46
N LEU A 57 10.33 -1.07 -0.76
CA LEU A 57 11.70 -1.50 -1.03
C LEU A 57 12.74 -0.61 -0.33
N VAL A 58 12.55 0.71 -0.35
CA VAL A 58 13.42 1.63 0.38
C VAL A 58 13.38 1.35 1.89
N ALA A 59 12.19 1.15 2.46
CA ALA A 59 12.03 0.78 3.86
C ALA A 59 12.69 -0.58 4.18
N PHE A 60 12.55 -1.55 3.28
CA PHE A 60 13.20 -2.86 3.38
C PHE A 60 14.73 -2.76 3.37
N ILE A 61 15.32 -1.99 2.46
CA ILE A 61 16.78 -1.77 2.39
C ILE A 61 17.27 -1.09 3.67
N ALA A 62 16.54 -0.08 4.15
CA ALA A 62 16.88 0.61 5.40
C ALA A 62 16.86 -0.33 6.60
N PHE A 63 15.87 -1.24 6.67
CA PHE A 63 15.78 -2.27 7.71
C PHE A 63 16.90 -3.32 7.57
N TYR A 64 17.16 -3.79 6.35
CA TYR A 64 18.22 -4.76 6.06
C TYR A 64 19.60 -4.25 6.50
N SER A 65 19.87 -2.95 6.29
CA SER A 65 21.11 -2.28 6.70
C SER A 65 21.38 -2.32 8.21
N LYS A 66 20.34 -2.46 9.05
CA LYS A 66 20.46 -2.49 10.51
C LYS A 66 20.91 -3.85 11.10
N GLN A 67 21.32 -4.82 10.27
CA GLN A 67 21.85 -6.15 10.64
C GLN A 67 20.92 -7.04 11.50
N ALA A 68 19.70 -6.60 11.82
CA ALA A 68 18.69 -7.40 12.53
C ALA A 68 17.84 -8.27 11.58
N PHE A 69 18.36 -8.60 10.39
CA PHE A 69 17.59 -9.27 9.35
C PHE A 69 17.73 -10.79 9.40
N SER A 70 16.63 -11.49 9.66
CA SER A 70 16.59 -12.95 9.64
C SER A 70 16.19 -13.49 8.26
N TRP A 71 17.18 -13.96 7.50
CA TRP A 71 16.98 -14.62 6.20
C TRP A 71 15.99 -15.80 6.21
N PRO A 72 16.00 -16.72 7.21
CA PRO A 72 15.07 -17.84 7.23
C PRO A 72 13.60 -17.40 7.31
N LEU A 73 13.32 -16.38 8.11
CA LEU A 73 11.97 -15.81 8.24
C LEU A 73 11.55 -15.15 6.92
N PHE A 74 12.44 -14.39 6.29
CA PHE A 74 12.16 -13.73 5.02
C PHE A 74 11.82 -14.71 3.91
N LEU A 75 12.59 -15.80 3.77
CA LEU A 75 12.33 -16.83 2.77
C LEU A 75 11.01 -17.56 3.04
N THR A 76 10.70 -17.85 4.31
CA THR A 76 9.41 -18.44 4.70
C THR A 76 8.25 -17.52 4.35
N LEU A 77 8.38 -16.22 4.64
CA LEU A 77 7.38 -15.22 4.31
C LEU A 77 7.19 -15.06 2.81
N ILE A 78 8.27 -15.03 2.01
CA ILE A 78 8.17 -14.97 0.54
C ILE A 78 7.46 -16.21 -0.01
N GLY A 79 7.89 -17.40 0.42
CA GLY A 79 7.35 -18.67 -0.03
C GLY A 79 5.86 -18.83 0.26
N ALA A 80 5.38 -18.29 1.39
CA ALA A 80 3.95 -18.28 1.71
C ALA A 80 3.19 -17.13 1.05
N SER A 81 3.77 -15.92 1.03
CA SER A 81 3.06 -14.69 0.62
C SER A 81 2.83 -14.62 -0.89
N ILE A 82 3.82 -14.97 -1.72
CA ILE A 82 3.69 -14.85 -3.18
C ILE A 82 2.56 -15.77 -3.71
N PRO A 83 2.53 -17.08 -3.39
CA PRO A 83 1.44 -17.95 -3.83
C PRO A 83 0.08 -17.53 -3.28
N SER A 84 0.01 -17.14 -2.00
CA SER A 84 -1.23 -16.70 -1.37
C SER A 84 -1.78 -15.42 -2.01
N ALA A 85 -0.92 -14.44 -2.32
CA ALA A 85 -1.32 -13.21 -3.00
C ALA A 85 -1.80 -13.49 -4.43
N PHE A 86 -1.16 -14.43 -5.12
CA PHE A 86 -1.55 -14.83 -6.48
C PHE A 86 -2.88 -15.56 -6.51
N LEU A 87 -3.10 -16.51 -5.60
CA LEU A 87 -4.38 -17.19 -5.45
C LEU A 87 -5.47 -16.18 -5.08
N GLY A 88 -5.23 -15.34 -4.07
CA GLY A 88 -6.13 -14.27 -3.63
C GLY A 88 -6.50 -13.29 -4.74
N GLY A 89 -5.53 -12.85 -5.54
CA GLY A 89 -5.74 -11.90 -6.64
C GLY A 89 -6.50 -12.46 -7.84
N ARG A 90 -6.57 -13.80 -7.98
CA ARG A 90 -7.37 -14.47 -9.02
C ARG A 90 -8.84 -14.63 -8.63
N PHE A 91 -9.17 -14.58 -7.35
CA PHE A 91 -10.57 -14.64 -6.92
C PHE A 91 -11.29 -13.35 -7.31
N GLN A 92 -12.16 -13.45 -8.31
CA GLN A 92 -13.10 -12.38 -8.66
C GLN A 92 -14.29 -12.46 -7.72
N ILE A 93 -14.26 -11.66 -6.66
CA ILE A 93 -15.34 -11.53 -5.68
C ILE A 93 -16.26 -10.40 -6.15
N ASP A 94 -17.57 -10.58 -5.96
CA ASP A 94 -18.54 -9.53 -6.20
C ASP A 94 -18.16 -8.24 -5.41
N PRO A 95 -18.10 -7.06 -6.07
CA PRO A 95 -17.65 -5.83 -5.42
C PRO A 95 -18.47 -5.43 -4.19
N GLN A 96 -19.77 -5.75 -4.15
CA GLN A 96 -20.64 -5.44 -3.02
C GLN A 96 -20.28 -6.33 -1.82
N VAL A 97 -20.11 -7.63 -2.07
CA VAL A 97 -19.67 -8.59 -1.03
C VAL A 97 -18.30 -8.20 -0.48
N TYR A 98 -17.36 -7.84 -1.35
CA TYR A 98 -16.02 -7.39 -0.95
C TYR A 98 -16.07 -6.18 -0.01
N ARG A 99 -16.86 -5.15 -0.35
CA ARG A 99 -16.98 -3.91 0.45
C ARG A 99 -17.61 -4.18 1.82
N ILE A 100 -18.64 -5.02 1.88
CA ILE A 100 -19.30 -5.38 3.15
C ILE A 100 -18.33 -6.17 4.03
N ALA A 101 -17.67 -7.20 3.49
CA ALA A 101 -16.70 -8.00 4.23
C ALA A 101 -15.53 -7.14 4.76
N LEU A 102 -14.99 -6.26 3.91
CA LEU A 102 -13.94 -5.32 4.30
C LEU A 102 -14.40 -4.39 5.42
N GLY A 103 -15.61 -3.83 5.31
CA GLY A 103 -16.20 -2.96 6.33
C GLY A 103 -16.31 -3.65 7.70
N VAL A 104 -16.82 -4.89 7.73
CA VAL A 104 -16.93 -5.68 8.97
C VAL A 104 -15.56 -5.98 9.55
N LEU A 105 -14.58 -6.37 8.72
CA LEU A 105 -13.22 -6.64 9.17
C LEU A 105 -12.54 -5.38 9.76
N LEU A 106 -12.84 -4.19 9.23
CA LEU A 106 -12.30 -2.92 9.72
C LEU A 106 -12.89 -2.47 11.07
N VAL A 107 -14.06 -2.99 11.47
CA VAL A 107 -14.61 -2.71 12.81
C VAL A 107 -13.68 -3.24 13.91
N ILE A 108 -13.03 -4.39 13.68
CA ILE A 108 -12.13 -5.01 14.66
C ILE A 108 -10.95 -4.10 15.03
N PRO A 109 -10.09 -3.64 14.09
CA PRO A 109 -9.00 -2.73 14.41
C PRO A 109 -9.51 -1.37 14.91
N ALA A 110 -10.67 -0.89 14.44
CA ALA A 110 -11.25 0.36 14.92
C ALA A 110 -11.62 0.27 16.42
N LEU A 111 -12.28 -0.80 16.85
CA LEU A 111 -12.59 -1.05 18.26
C LEU A 111 -11.32 -1.23 19.09
N ARG A 112 -10.34 -1.97 18.57
CA ARG A 112 -9.07 -2.19 19.27
C ARG A 112 -8.34 -0.87 19.51
N LEU A 113 -8.28 0.01 18.51
CA LEU A 113 -7.73 1.36 18.64
C LEU A 113 -8.51 2.18 19.67
N ALA A 114 -9.84 2.18 19.62
CA ALA A 114 -10.69 2.94 20.54
C ALA A 114 -10.56 2.51 22.01
N VAL A 115 -10.26 1.24 22.28
CA VAL A 115 -10.06 0.71 23.65
C VAL A 115 -8.60 0.84 24.10
N SER A 116 -7.65 0.91 23.16
CA SER A 116 -6.20 1.02 23.47
C SER A 116 -5.69 2.45 23.59
N VAL A 117 -6.55 3.45 23.43
CA VAL A 117 -6.30 4.89 23.67
C VAL A 117 -6.88 5.25 25.03
#